data_AF-A0AAJ1JHF5-F1
#
_entry.id   AF-A0AAJ1JHF5-F1
#
_cell.length_a   1.000
_cell.length_b   1.000
_cell.length_c   1.000
_cell.angle_alpha   90.00
_cell.angle_beta   90.00
_cell.angle_gamma   90.00
#
_symmetry.space_group_name_H-M   'P 1'
#
loop_
_entity.id
_entity.type
_entity.pdbx_description
1 polymer ?
#
loop_
_entity_poly.entity_id
_entity_poly.type
_entity_poly.pdbx_seq_one_letter_code
_entity_poly.pdbx_strand_id
1 'polypeptide(L)'
;MPVYHTEKFIEFPHGAFDCHRYDFSIKDHAFIVLFSTVDIQDRDYHSMRSEEVGFLIPGDCYDVKFDRLENFNSGDYFTPPAKGKCSKDITR
;
A
#
# COMPACT_ATOMS: atom_id res chain seq x y z
N MET A 1 -2.03 -12.10 -16.48
CA MET A 1 -0.92 -11.14 -16.60
C MET A 1 -1.33 -9.84 -15.93
N PRO A 2 -0.42 -9.10 -15.30
CA PRO A 2 -0.73 -7.78 -14.78
C PRO A 2 -1.02 -6.80 -15.93
N VAL A 3 -2.00 -5.92 -15.72
CA VAL A 3 -2.30 -4.77 -16.58
C VAL A 3 -1.96 -3.53 -15.77
N TYR A 4 -1.04 -2.72 -16.28
CA TYR A 4 -0.63 -1.48 -15.65
C TYR A 4 -1.52 -0.34 -16.12
N HIS A 5 -2.11 0.41 -15.19
CA HIS A 5 -3.02 1.52 -15.54
C HIS A 5 -2.27 2.85 -15.65
N THR A 6 -1.05 2.90 -15.11
CA THR A 6 -0.21 4.09 -15.09
C THR A 6 1.22 3.74 -15.51
N GLU A 7 1.83 4.58 -16.34
CA GLU A 7 3.25 4.46 -16.71
C GLU A 7 4.19 5.03 -15.63
N LYS A 8 3.67 5.94 -14.79
CA LYS A 8 4.40 6.62 -13.71
C LYS A 8 3.61 6.56 -12.41
N PHE A 9 4.26 6.87 -11.30
CA PHE A 9 3.57 7.10 -10.04
C PHE A 9 2.69 8.34 -10.10
N ILE A 10 1.54 8.28 -9.44
CA ILE A 10 0.73 9.44 -9.14
C ILE A 10 1.23 9.99 -7.81
N GLU A 11 1.78 11.20 -7.83
CA GLU A 11 2.30 11.89 -6.65
C GLU A 11 1.22 12.79 -6.06
N PHE A 12 1.05 12.76 -4.74
CA PHE A 12 0.06 13.59 -4.05
C PHE A 12 0.47 13.84 -2.59
N PRO A 13 0.12 15.01 -2.02
CA PRO A 13 0.38 15.29 -0.62
C PRO A 13 -0.66 14.59 0.28
N HIS A 14 -0.21 14.11 1.44
CA HIS A 14 -1.06 13.60 2.52
C HIS A 14 -0.55 14.08 3.88
N GLY A 15 -1.15 15.15 4.40
CA GLY A 15 -0.64 15.82 5.59
C GLY A 15 0.71 16.46 5.31
N ALA A 16 1.74 16.07 6.06
CA ALA A 16 3.12 16.54 5.89
C ALA A 16 3.94 15.67 4.92
N PHE A 17 3.35 14.59 4.37
CA PHE A 17 4.05 13.59 3.59
C PHE A 17 3.73 13.71 2.10
N ASP A 18 4.76 13.52 1.27
CA ASP A 18 4.58 13.23 -0.15
C ASP A 18 4.36 11.72 -0.32
N CYS A 19 3.23 11.37 -0.93
CA CYS A 19 2.86 9.99 -1.18
C CYS A 19 2.91 9.70 -2.68
N HIS A 20 3.32 8.48 -3.02
CA HIS A 20 3.31 7.98 -4.40
C HIS A 20 2.34 6.81 -4.51
N ARG A 21 1.50 6.83 -5.53
CA ARG A 21 0.51 5.80 -5.82
C ARG A 21 0.80 5.11 -7.15
N TYR A 22 0.62 3.80 -7.17
CA TYR A 22 0.67 3.00 -8.38
C TYR A 22 -0.53 2.07 -8.49
N ASP A 23 -1.19 2.12 -9.66
CA ASP A 23 -2.42 1.37 -9.92
C ASP A 23 -2.20 0.33 -11.01
N PHE A 24 -2.65 -0.89 -10.74
CA PHE A 24 -2.58 -1.99 -11.70
C PHE A 24 -3.72 -2.98 -11.46
N SER A 25 -3.82 -3.99 -12.30
CA SER A 25 -4.78 -5.08 -12.13
C SER A 25 -4.17 -6.43 -12.47
N ILE A 26 -4.64 -7.48 -11.80
CA ILE A 26 -4.34 -8.87 -12.14
C ILE A 26 -5.66 -9.59 -12.35
N LYS A 27 -5.86 -10.15 -13.56
CA LYS A 27 -7.19 -10.64 -13.99
C LYS A 27 -8.20 -9.49 -13.85
N ASP A 28 -9.36 -9.75 -13.23
CA ASP A 28 -10.44 -8.77 -13.05
C ASP A 28 -10.35 -8.00 -11.71
N HIS A 29 -9.19 -8.05 -11.04
CA HIS A 29 -8.99 -7.41 -9.74
C HIS A 29 -8.07 -6.21 -9.85
N ALA A 30 -8.56 -5.05 -9.43
CA ALA A 30 -7.79 -3.81 -9.32
C ALA A 30 -7.06 -3.72 -7.98
N PHE A 31 -5.82 -3.30 -8.04
CA PHE A 31 -4.91 -3.14 -6.91
C PHE A 31 -4.30 -1.75 -6.91
N ILE A 32 -3.94 -1.32 -5.70
CA ILE A 32 -3.26 -0.08 -5.43
C ILE A 32 -2.03 -0.37 -4.56
N VAL A 33 -0.92 0.29 -4.87
CA VAL A 33 0.24 0.39 -3.99
C VAL A 33 0.42 1.85 -3.62
N LEU A 34 0.57 2.13 -2.34
CA LEU A 34 0.88 3.44 -1.79
C LEU A 34 2.24 3.40 -1.12
N PHE A 35 3.07 4.38 -1.44
CA PHE A 35 4.34 4.64 -0.81
C PHE A 35 4.20 5.94 -0.02
N SER A 36 4.45 5.90 1.28
CA SER A 36 4.45 7.08 2.15
C SER A 36 5.82 7.21 2.78
N THR A 37 6.48 8.36 2.63
CA THR A 37 7.81 8.59 3.21
C THR A 37 7.76 8.44 4.73
N VAL A 38 8.74 7.75 5.31
CA VAL A 38 8.89 7.68 6.76
C VAL A 38 9.61 8.94 7.25
N ASP A 39 8.99 9.72 8.14
CA ASP A 39 9.65 10.89 8.75
C ASP A 39 10.71 10.43 9.74
N ILE A 40 11.99 10.52 9.36
CA ILE A 40 13.10 10.23 10.27
C ILE A 40 13.51 11.44 11.11
N GLN A 41 12.98 12.64 10.82
CA GLN A 41 13.29 13.88 11.54
C GLN A 41 12.43 14.02 12.79
N ASP A 42 11.20 13.51 12.76
CA ASP A 42 10.40 13.28 13.96
C ASP A 42 10.96 12.09 14.74
N ARG A 43 11.70 12.38 15.82
CA ARG A 43 12.38 11.36 16.64
C ARG A 43 11.42 10.40 17.34
N ASP A 44 10.26 10.90 17.78
CA ASP A 44 9.31 10.09 18.55
C ASP A 44 8.62 9.11 17.60
N TYR A 45 8.16 9.60 16.45
CA TYR A 45 7.62 8.76 15.38
C TYR A 45 8.66 7.77 14.85
N HIS A 46 9.90 8.21 14.59
CA HIS A 46 10.98 7.36 14.08
C HIS A 46 11.36 6.24 15.05
N SER A 47 11.42 6.54 16.35
CA SER A 47 11.66 5.54 17.40
C SER A 47 10.52 4.53 17.46
N MET A 48 9.27 4.99 17.47
CA MET A 48 8.09 4.14 17.49
C MET A 48 8.06 3.19 16.28
N ARG A 49 8.23 3.72 15.06
CA ARG A 49 8.25 2.89 13.84
C ARG A 49 9.43 1.90 13.83
N SER A 50 10.60 2.32 14.28
CA SER A 50 11.79 1.45 14.37
C SER A 50 11.59 0.30 15.36
N GLU A 51 10.90 0.56 16.48
CA GLU A 51 10.50 -0.48 17.43
C GLU A 51 9.49 -1.47 16.80
N GLU A 52 8.47 -0.96 16.10
CA GLU A 52 7.46 -1.79 15.43
C GLU A 52 8.05 -2.74 14.39
N VAL A 53 9.06 -2.29 13.62
CA VAL A 53 9.71 -3.13 12.60
C VAL A 53 10.91 -3.93 13.13
N GLY A 54 11.37 -3.66 14.36
CA GLY A 54 12.47 -4.37 15.02
C GLY A 54 13.88 -3.97 14.57
N PHE A 55 14.03 -2.84 13.87
CA PHE A 55 15.33 -2.29 13.47
C PHE A 55 15.25 -0.78 13.27
N LEU A 56 16.40 -0.10 13.36
CA LEU A 56 16.48 1.34 13.10
C LEU A 56 16.22 1.64 11.62
N ILE A 57 15.14 2.36 11.32
CA ILE A 57 14.78 2.71 9.95
C ILE A 57 15.79 3.72 9.40
N PRO A 58 16.48 3.46 8.28
CA PRO A 58 17.39 4.44 7.70
C PRO A 58 16.63 5.57 6.96
N GLY A 59 17.36 6.57 6.46
CA GLY A 59 16.76 7.57 5.58
C GLY A 59 16.28 7.00 4.25
N ASP A 60 15.54 7.81 3.50
CA ASP A 60 14.96 7.46 2.19
C ASP A 60 14.10 6.19 2.21
N CYS A 61 13.43 5.95 3.34
CA CYS A 61 12.55 4.81 3.54
C CYS A 61 11.08 5.18 3.36
N TYR A 62 10.30 4.20 2.91
CA TYR A 62 8.87 4.35 2.65
C TYR A 62 8.09 3.24 3.35
N ASP A 63 6.99 3.63 3.99
CA ASP A 63 5.92 2.72 4.34
C ASP A 63 5.14 2.37 3.08
N VAL A 64 5.06 1.06 2.78
CA VAL A 64 4.38 0.54 1.60
C VAL A 64 3.10 -0.14 2.01
N LYS A 65 1.97 0.36 1.51
CA LYS A 65 0.66 -0.27 1.66
C LYS A 65 0.20 -0.81 0.32
N PHE A 66 -0.13 -2.09 0.29
CA PHE A 66 -0.66 -2.78 -0.88
C PHE A 66 -2.02 -3.37 -0.54
N ASP A 67 -3.03 -3.09 -1.38
CA ASP A 67 -4.36 -3.65 -1.20
C ASP A 67 -5.15 -3.68 -2.51
N ARG A 68 -6.34 -4.27 -2.47
CA ARG A 68 -7.36 -4.12 -3.52
C ARG A 68 -7.89 -2.69 -3.52
N LEU A 69 -8.11 -2.13 -4.70
CA LEU A 69 -8.65 -0.77 -4.84
C LEU A 69 -10.00 -0.62 -4.14
N GLU A 70 -10.83 -1.67 -4.16
CA GLU A 70 -12.10 -1.75 -3.42
C GLU A 70 -11.92 -1.50 -1.91
N ASN A 71 -10.96 -2.21 -1.28
CA ASN A 71 -10.67 -2.09 0.14
C ASN A 71 -10.15 -0.69 0.50
N PHE A 72 -9.33 -0.10 -0.38
CA PHE A 72 -8.86 1.26 -0.20
C PHE A 72 -10.01 2.28 -0.23
N ASN A 73 -10.95 2.11 -1.17
CA ASN A 73 -12.10 3.00 -1.32
C ASN A 73 -13.13 2.84 -0.20
N SER A 74 -13.31 1.62 0.32
CA SER A 74 -14.27 1.36 1.41
C SER A 74 -13.69 1.65 2.80
N GLY A 75 -12.37 1.63 2.95
CA GLY A 75 -11.68 1.73 4.23
C GLY A 75 -11.58 0.41 4.99
N ASP A 76 -12.16 -0.68 4.48
CA ASP A 76 -12.12 -2.03 5.06
C ASP A 76 -10.84 -2.75 4.67
N TYR A 77 -9.69 -2.13 4.94
CA TYR A 77 -8.38 -2.61 4.54
C TYR A 77 -8.16 -4.10 4.86
N PHE A 78 -7.43 -4.79 3.98
CA PHE A 78 -7.10 -6.21 4.07
C PHE A 78 -8.29 -7.18 4.04
N THR A 79 -9.48 -6.70 3.70
CA THR A 79 -10.66 -7.56 3.54
C THR A 79 -10.45 -8.54 2.38
N PRO A 80 -10.75 -9.84 2.55
CA PRO A 80 -10.65 -10.82 1.47
C PRO A 80 -11.67 -10.55 0.37
N PRO A 81 -11.42 -10.99 -0.88
CA PRO A 81 -12.43 -10.92 -1.93
C PRO A 81 -13.72 -11.63 -1.52
N ALA A 82 -14.85 -11.13 -2.04
CA ALA A 82 -16.13 -11.81 -1.89
C ALA A 82 -16.02 -13.29 -2.34
N LYS A 83 -16.85 -14.15 -1.76
CA LYS A 83 -16.87 -15.58 -2.11
C LYS A 83 -17.08 -15.76 -3.62
N GLY A 84 -16.24 -16.58 -4.26
CA GLY A 84 -16.25 -16.78 -5.72
C GLY A 84 -15.53 -15.69 -6.53
N LYS A 85 -14.91 -14.71 -5.87
CA LYS A 85 -14.04 -13.68 -6.47
C LYS A 85 -12.58 -13.83 -6.05
N CYS A 86 -12.21 -14.98 -5.50
CA CYS A 86 -10.84 -15.26 -5.13
C CYS A 86 -10.08 -15.83 -6.33
N SER A 87 -8.80 -15.47 -6.50
CA SER A 87 -8.00 -15.91 -7.66
C SER A 87 -7.73 -17.42 -7.67
N LYS A 88 -7.93 -18.09 -6.53
CA LYS A 88 -7.99 -19.53 -6.35
C LYS A 88 -9.41 -19.89 -5.94
N ASP A 89 -10.14 -20.59 -6.81
CA ASP A 89 -11.24 -21.44 -6.37
C ASP A 89 -10.63 -22.53 -5.50
N ILE A 90 -10.53 -22.29 -4.19
CA ILE A 90 -10.24 -23.37 -3.25
C ILE A 90 -11.56 -24.13 -3.10
N THR A 91 -11.87 -24.96 -4.09
CA THR A 91 -12.78 -26.09 -3.90
C THR A 91 -12.16 -26.98 -2.84
N ARG A 92 -12.65 -26.83 -1.60
CA ARG A 92 -12.49 -27.85 -0.57
C ARG A 92 -13.36 -29.05 -0.89
#